data_AF-A0AAW9B8K1-F1
#
_entry.id   AF-A0AAW9B8K1-F1
#
_cell.length_a   1.000
_cell.length_b   1.000
_cell.length_c   1.000
_cell.angle_alpha   90.00
_cell.angle_beta   90.00
_cell.angle_gamma   90.00
#
_symmetry.space_group_name_H-M   'P 1'
#
loop_
_entity.id
_entity.type
_entity.pdbx_description
1 polymer ?
#
loop_
_entity_poly.entity_id
_entity_poly.type
_entity_poly.pdbx_seq_one_letter_code
_entity_poly.pdbx_strand_id
1 'polypeptide(L)' 'NAAILNNVKSAVAKDVVEGLRAIDQELVKTAVGSTQFQECFFAHCQVPEIAEYVKSLLD' A
#
# COMPACT_ATOMS: atom_id res chain seq x y z
N ASN A 1 -20.37 16.39 2.77
CA ASN A 1 -20.45 14.91 2.83
C ASN A 1 -19.14 14.21 2.48
N ALA A 2 -18.45 14.52 1.37
CA ALA A 2 -17.19 13.85 0.99
C ALA A 2 -16.09 13.90 2.07
N ALA A 3 -15.85 15.06 2.69
CA ALA A 3 -14.86 15.19 3.77
C ALA A 3 -15.19 14.32 5.00
N ILE A 4 -16.47 14.21 5.35
CA ILE A 4 -16.93 13.37 6.47
C ILE A 4 -16.67 11.90 6.15
N LEU A 5 -16.91 11.48 4.90
CA LEU A 5 -16.64 10.11 4.47
C LEU A 5 -15.15 9.75 4.61
N ASN A 6 -14.24 10.66 4.27
CA ASN A 6 -12.81 10.44 4.47
C ASN A 6 -12.47 10.22 5.94
N ASN A 7 -12.99 11.07 6.83
CA ASN A 7 -12.77 10.94 8.27
C ASN A 7 -13.30 9.61 8.82
N VAL A 8 -14.48 9.18 8.37
CA VAL A 8 -15.06 7.89 8.76
C VAL A 8 -14.18 6.73 8.28
N LYS A 9 -13.67 6.78 7.05
CA LYS A 9 -12.76 5.74 6.52
C LYS A 9 -11.47 5.67 7.33
N SER A 10 -10.86 6.80 7.64
CA SER A 10 -9.63 6.86 8.46
C SER A 10 -9.86 6.41 9.90
N ALA A 11 -11.04 6.62 10.47
CA ALA A 11 -11.35 6.20 11.84
C ALA A 11 -11.62 4.69 11.98
N VAL A 12 -12.06 4.03 10.90
CA VAL A 12 -12.44 2.60 10.93
C VAL A 12 -11.34 1.69 10.41
N ALA A 13 -10.54 2.16 9.44
CA ALA A 13 -9.44 1.39 8.87
C ALA A 13 -8.18 1.49 9.74
N LYS A 14 -7.35 0.45 9.68
CA LYS A 14 -5.96 0.51 10.14
C LYS A 14 -5.16 1.50 9.30
N ASP A 15 -4.03 1.96 9.83
CA ASP A 15 -3.04 2.67 9.04
C ASP A 15 -2.65 1.86 7.81
N VAL A 16 -2.39 2.53 6.68
CA VAL A 16 -2.29 1.88 5.36
C VAL A 16 -1.27 0.74 5.36
N VAL A 17 -0.07 0.96 5.88
CA VAL A 17 0.99 -0.06 5.92
C VAL A 17 0.64 -1.19 6.91
N GLU A 18 0.03 -0.86 8.05
CA GLU A 18 -0.43 -1.87 9.01
C GLU A 18 -1.55 -2.74 8.43
N GLY A 19 -2.47 -2.13 7.70
CA GLY A 19 -3.52 -2.81 6.95
C GLY A 19 -2.95 -3.74 5.89
N LEU A 20 -1.97 -3.26 5.10
CA LEU A 20 -1.29 -4.09 4.11
C LEU A 20 -0.57 -5.29 4.74
N ARG A 21 0.12 -5.09 5.88
CA ARG A 21 0.78 -6.17 6.64
C ARG A 21 -0.19 -7.20 7.26
N ALA A 22 -1.45 -6.81 7.46
CA ALA A 22 -2.48 -7.68 8.03
C ALA A 22 -3.21 -8.53 6.98
N ILE A 23 -3.04 -8.23 5.69
CA ILE A 23 -3.57 -9.02 4.58
C ILE A 23 -2.67 -10.26 4.37
N ASP A 24 -3.20 -11.29 3.71
CA ASP A 24 -2.38 -12.39 3.20
C ASP A 24 -1.27 -11.83 2.29
N GLN A 25 -0.02 -12.00 2.74
CA GLN A 25 1.14 -11.43 2.07
C GLN A 25 1.39 -12.01 0.68
N GLU A 26 0.91 -13.22 0.37
CA GLU A 26 1.00 -13.76 -0.99
C GLU A 26 0.08 -13.01 -1.97
N LEU A 27 -1.08 -12.53 -1.50
CA LEU A 27 -1.94 -11.66 -2.29
C LEU A 27 -1.27 -10.31 -2.57
N VAL A 28 -0.64 -9.71 -1.55
CA VAL A 28 0.04 -8.43 -1.70
C VAL A 28 1.24 -8.54 -2.63
N LYS A 29 2.07 -9.58 -2.48
CA LYS A 29 3.19 -9.88 -3.40
C LYS A 29 2.71 -10.04 -4.84
N THR A 30 1.64 -10.79 -5.06
CA THR A 30 1.06 -10.97 -6.41
C THR A 30 0.61 -9.64 -7.01
N ALA A 31 0.01 -8.76 -6.20
CA ALA A 31 -0.44 -7.44 -6.64
C ALA A 31 0.73 -6.51 -7.05
N VAL A 32 1.86 -6.57 -6.35
CA VAL A 32 3.02 -5.69 -6.59
C VAL A 32 4.12 -6.31 -7.48
N GLY A 33 3.99 -7.59 -7.85
CA GLY A 33 5.04 -8.35 -8.52
C GLY A 33 5.26 -8.04 -10.01
N SER A 34 4.33 -7.34 -10.67
CA SER A 34 4.48 -7.02 -12.10
C SER A 34 5.51 -5.91 -12.33
N THR A 35 6.33 -6.03 -13.37
CA THR A 35 7.36 -5.02 -13.72
C THR A 35 6.77 -3.64 -14.00
N GLN A 36 5.64 -3.59 -14.71
CA GLN A 36 4.89 -2.36 -14.97
C GLN A 36 4.39 -1.66 -13.69
N PHE A 37 3.98 -2.43 -12.67
CA PHE A 37 3.61 -1.86 -11.38
C PHE A 37 4.84 -1.28 -10.69
N GLN A 38 5.93 -2.03 -10.63
CA GLN A 38 7.15 -1.61 -9.95
C GLN A 38 7.75 -0.35 -10.56
N GLU A 39 7.84 -0.28 -11.90
CA GLU A 39 8.35 0.90 -12.61
C GLU A 39 7.52 2.14 -12.28
N CYS A 40 6.19 2.07 -12.44
CA CYS A 40 5.30 3.20 -12.17
C CYS A 40 5.31 3.59 -10.68
N PHE A 41 5.26 2.59 -9.79
CA PHE A 41 5.22 2.82 -8.35
C PHE A 41 6.52 3.45 -7.84
N PHE A 42 7.68 2.87 -8.15
CA PHE A 42 8.95 3.41 -7.64
C PHE A 42 9.37 4.72 -8.30
N ALA A 43 8.93 5.00 -9.54
CA ALA A 43 9.19 6.29 -10.19
C ALA A 43 8.38 7.46 -9.58
N HIS A 44 7.20 7.18 -9.00
CA HIS A 44 6.25 8.22 -8.60
C HIS A 44 5.83 8.19 -7.12
N CYS A 45 6.25 7.18 -6.34
CA CYS A 45 5.88 7.08 -4.93
C CYS A 45 6.42 8.27 -4.12
N GLN A 46 5.52 8.92 -3.37
CA GLN A 46 5.84 10.07 -2.53
C GLN A 46 5.90 9.72 -1.03
N VAL A 47 5.61 8.47 -0.67
CA VAL A 47 5.53 8.01 0.72
C VAL A 47 6.60 6.95 0.96
N PRO A 48 7.74 7.32 1.56
CA PRO A 48 8.88 6.41 1.73
C PRO A 48 8.51 5.12 2.47
N GLU A 49 7.67 5.21 3.49
CA GLU A 49 7.24 4.05 4.29
C GLU A 49 6.56 2.95 3.45
N ILE A 50 5.70 3.34 2.50
CA ILE A 50 5.03 2.40 1.60
C ILE A 50 6.06 1.83 0.61
N ALA A 51 6.99 2.66 0.12
CA ALA A 51 8.04 2.19 -0.78
C ALA A 51 8.95 1.15 -0.12
N GLU A 52 9.35 1.36 1.14
CA GLU A 52 10.14 0.39 1.91
C GLU A 52 9.36 -0.91 2.15
N TYR A 53 8.07 -0.82 2.48
CA TYR A 53 7.22 -1.99 2.61
C TYR A 53 7.16 -2.79 1.29
N VAL A 54 6.87 -2.13 0.17
CA VAL A 54 6.79 -2.82 -1.13
C VAL A 54 8.13 -3.45 -1.52
N LYS A 55 9.26 -2.77 -1.27
CA LYS A 55 10.59 -3.35 -1.49
C LYS A 55 10.82 -4.63 -0.69
N SER A 56 10.38 -4.68 0.57
CA SER A 56 10.50 -5.88 1.41
C SER A 56 9.67 -7.09 0.93
N LEU A 57 8.79 -6.90 -0.06
CA LEU A 57 7.99 -7.97 -0.66
C LEU A 57 8.52 -8.48 -1.99
N LEU A 58 9.52 -7.80 -2.56
CA LEU A 58 10.09 -8.10 -3.87
C LEU A 58 11.41 -8.89 -3.80
N ASP A 59 11.78 -9.37 -2.59
CA ASP A 59 12.90 -10.29 -2.38
C ASP A 59 12.76 -11.59 -3.18
#